data_AF-A0A346N4H5-F1
#
_entry.id   AF-A0A346N4H5-F1
#
_cell.length_a   1.000
_cell.length_b   1.000
_cell.length_c   1.000
_cell.angle_alpha   90.00
_cell.angle_beta   90.00
_cell.angle_gamma   90.00
#
_symmetry.space_group_name_H-M   'P 1'
#
loop_
_entity.id
_entity.type
_entity.pdbx_description
1 polymer ?
#
loop_
_entity_poly.entity_id
_entity_poly.type
_entity_poly.pdbx_seq_one_letter_code
_entity_poly.pdbx_strand_id
1 'polypeptide(L)'
;MEIVKILRSQELRWPDTCAYCGQTMHAYAESKHSTISGVNPLLSTYTRSFVTVSYPVCKLHRRLGGFNGFLSHQSFVDLFVGFLFLPILLVLPLLAVPLLRDHVLMPLLMLLWCAYPFAVFFMKMRMPVRVVACDQTTASIGFSSDDYGRRFRELNQPVERKFPPFQKL
;
A
#
# COMPACT_ATOMS: atom_id res chain seq x y z
N MET A 1 3.85 -5.04 15.38
CA MET A 1 4.02 -4.44 14.03
C MET A 1 5.36 -3.74 14.03
N GLU A 2 6.34 -4.37 13.40
CA GLU A 2 7.71 -3.84 13.31
C GLU A 2 7.82 -2.84 12.15
N ILE A 3 8.55 -1.74 12.35
CA ILE A 3 8.83 -0.75 11.32
C ILE A 3 10.35 -0.65 11.12
N VAL A 4 10.79 -0.77 9.87
CA VAL A 4 12.20 -0.68 9.48
C VAL A 4 12.37 0.47 8.50
N LYS A 5 13.29 1.39 8.83
CA LYS A 5 13.69 2.48 7.96
C LYS A 5 14.84 2.03 7.07
N ILE A 6 14.71 2.28 5.77
CA ILE A 6 15.70 1.94 4.74
C ILE A 6 16.03 3.17 3.89
N LEU A 7 17.21 3.19 3.29
CA LEU A 7 17.56 4.18 2.26
C LEU A 7 16.88 3.81 0.94
N ARG A 8 16.31 4.78 0.22
CA ARG A 8 15.63 4.52 -1.05
C ARG A 8 16.55 4.03 -2.17
N SER A 9 17.84 4.39 -2.09
CA SER A 9 18.87 3.97 -3.03
C SER A 9 19.48 2.60 -2.70
N GLN A 10 19.13 2.01 -1.56
CA GLN A 10 19.68 0.72 -1.13
C GLN A 10 18.98 -0.43 -1.84
N GLU A 11 19.77 -1.40 -2.30
CA GLU A 11 19.24 -2.67 -2.77
C GLU A 11 18.71 -3.50 -1.57
N LEU A 12 17.44 -3.90 -1.64
CA LEU A 12 16.77 -4.58 -0.53
C LEU A 12 16.91 -6.09 -0.64
N ARG A 13 17.37 -6.70 0.45
CA ARG A 13 17.42 -8.15 0.63
C ARG A 13 16.21 -8.61 1.43
N TRP A 14 15.55 -9.68 0.99
CA TRP A 14 14.38 -10.21 1.67
C TRP A 14 14.70 -11.54 2.34
N PRO A 15 14.02 -11.89 3.44
CA PRO A 15 14.05 -13.26 3.95
C PRO A 15 13.53 -14.24 2.89
N ASP A 16 14.15 -15.41 2.76
CA ASP A 16 13.77 -16.46 1.78
C ASP A 16 12.48 -17.22 2.14
N THR A 17 11.55 -16.53 2.80
CA THR A 17 10.28 -17.07 3.27
C THR A 17 9.12 -16.16 2.85
N CYS A 18 7.93 -16.73 2.79
CA CYS A 18 6.72 -16.03 2.43
C CYS A 18 6.33 -15.04 3.53
N ALA A 19 6.13 -13.78 3.17
CA ALA A 19 5.70 -12.75 4.11
C ALA A 19 4.32 -13.01 4.77
N TYR A 20 3.46 -13.85 4.18
CA TYR A 20 2.14 -14.20 4.74
C TYR A 20 2.18 -15.37 5.72
N CYS A 21 2.93 -16.43 5.41
CA CYS A 21 2.86 -17.70 6.15
C CYS A 21 4.20 -18.29 6.56
N GLY A 22 5.33 -17.66 6.21
CA GLY A 22 6.68 -18.13 6.57
C GLY A 22 7.17 -19.37 5.80
N GLN A 23 6.37 -19.94 4.90
CA GLN A 23 6.79 -21.06 4.03
C GLN A 23 7.83 -20.63 2.99
N THR A 24 8.42 -21.58 2.26
CA THR A 24 9.39 -21.30 1.19
C THR A 24 8.83 -20.34 0.13
N MET A 25 9.64 -19.36 -0.25
CA MET A 25 9.27 -18.41 -1.29
C MET A 25 9.31 -19.04 -2.69
N HIS A 26 8.41 -18.60 -3.57
CA HIS A 26 8.36 -19.04 -4.97
C HIS A 26 8.02 -17.93 -5.96
N ALA A 27 7.54 -16.78 -5.48
CA ALA A 27 7.10 -15.66 -6.27
C ALA A 27 7.28 -14.35 -5.48
N TYR A 28 6.97 -13.23 -6.13
CA TYR A 28 6.95 -11.90 -5.51
C TYR A 28 5.56 -11.29 -5.60
N ALA A 29 5.22 -10.51 -4.57
CA ALA A 29 4.05 -9.62 -4.56
C ALA A 29 4.54 -8.18 -4.40
N GLU A 30 3.69 -7.22 -4.75
CA GLU A 30 4.02 -5.80 -4.69
C GLU A 30 3.17 -5.09 -3.62
N SER A 31 3.79 -4.15 -2.91
CA SER A 31 3.12 -3.14 -2.10
C SER A 31 3.43 -1.77 -2.67
N LYS A 32 2.40 -1.01 -3.03
CA LYS A 32 2.53 0.34 -3.58
C LYS A 32 2.08 1.37 -2.55
N HIS A 33 2.77 2.50 -2.55
CA HIS A 33 2.40 3.67 -1.77
C HIS A 33 2.61 4.91 -2.63
N SER A 34 1.70 5.87 -2.51
CA SER A 34 1.83 7.14 -3.21
C SER A 34 1.91 8.27 -2.21
N THR A 35 2.92 9.12 -2.35
CA THR A 35 3.09 10.31 -1.51
C THR A 35 2.82 11.54 -2.37
N ILE A 36 1.96 12.45 -1.88
CA ILE A 36 1.80 13.76 -2.51
C ILE A 36 3.10 14.52 -2.32
N SER A 37 3.79 14.79 -3.42
CA SER A 37 5.14 15.36 -3.44
C SER A 37 5.12 16.87 -3.67
N GLY A 38 3.97 17.42 -4.06
CA GLY A 38 3.76 18.86 -4.21
C GLY A 38 2.32 19.17 -4.64
N VAL A 39 1.90 20.40 -4.33
CA VAL A 39 0.65 20.99 -4.83
C VAL A 39 1.07 22.11 -5.76
N ASN A 40 0.65 22.05 -7.02
CA ASN A 40 0.77 23.18 -7.93
C ASN A 40 -0.50 24.04 -7.81
N PRO A 41 -0.45 25.20 -7.14
CA PRO A 41 -1.63 26.04 -6.92
C PRO A 41 -2.18 26.66 -8.21
N LEU A 42 -1.36 26.83 -9.25
CA LEU A 42 -1.76 27.46 -10.51
C LEU A 42 -2.53 26.51 -11.44
N LEU A 43 -2.27 25.21 -11.35
CA LEU A 43 -2.90 24.20 -12.19
C LEU A 43 -3.84 23.27 -11.41
N SER A 44 -4.06 23.55 -10.12
CA SER A 44 -4.80 22.67 -9.19
C SER A 44 -4.38 21.19 -9.31
N THR A 45 -3.12 20.94 -9.66
CA THR A 45 -2.59 19.59 -9.91
C THR A 45 -1.66 19.19 -8.79
N TYR A 46 -1.81 17.95 -8.34
CA TYR A 46 -0.96 17.36 -7.31
C TYR A 46 0.09 16.49 -7.99
N THR A 47 1.36 16.72 -7.70
CA THR A 47 2.42 15.78 -8.12
C THR A 47 2.46 14.63 -7.12
N ARG A 48 2.36 13.40 -7.62
CA ARG A 48 2.42 12.18 -6.81
C ARG A 48 3.69 11.42 -7.14
N SER A 49 4.45 11.06 -6.12
CA SER A 49 5.51 10.05 -6.26
C SER A 49 4.96 8.70 -5.88
N PHE A 50 5.33 7.68 -6.65
CA PHE A 50 4.94 6.29 -6.41
C PHE A 50 6.16 5.51 -5.94
N VAL A 51 5.99 4.77 -4.85
CA VAL A 51 6.99 3.82 -4.35
C VAL A 51 6.37 2.45 -4.38
N THR A 52 7.05 1.53 -5.06
CA THR A 52 6.66 0.12 -5.13
C THR A 52 7.74 -0.71 -4.45
N VAL A 53 7.32 -1.58 -3.54
CA VAL A 53 8.19 -2.52 -2.84
C VAL A 53 7.74 -3.92 -3.20
N SER A 54 8.62 -4.70 -3.83
CA SER A 54 8.39 -6.11 -4.11
C SER A 54 8.90 -6.96 -2.95
N TYR A 55 8.13 -7.95 -2.51
CA TYR A 55 8.46 -8.84 -1.39
C TYR A 55 8.08 -10.29 -1.68
N PRO A 56 8.79 -11.28 -1.09
CA PRO A 56 8.61 -12.68 -1.44
C PRO A 56 7.33 -13.29 -0.85
N VAL A 57 6.71 -14.15 -1.65
CA VAL A 57 5.48 -14.88 -1.33
C VAL A 57 5.51 -16.31 -1.87
N CYS A 58 4.73 -17.21 -1.26
CA CYS A 58 4.54 -18.56 -1.78
C CYS A 58 3.50 -18.56 -2.93
N LYS A 59 3.40 -19.69 -3.67
CA LYS A 59 2.47 -19.82 -4.81
C LYS A 59 1.01 -19.58 -4.42
N LEU A 60 0.59 -20.06 -3.24
CA LEU A 60 -0.76 -19.88 -2.71
C LEU A 60 -1.10 -18.38 -2.52
N HIS A 61 -0.17 -17.64 -1.90
CA HIS A 61 -0.36 -16.23 -1.58
C HIS A 61 -0.04 -15.28 -2.73
N ARG A 62 0.41 -15.77 -3.89
CA ARG A 62 0.69 -14.92 -5.06
C ARG A 62 -0.55 -14.16 -5.52
N ARG A 63 -1.71 -14.83 -5.61
CA ARG A 63 -2.96 -14.19 -6.04
C ARG A 63 -3.43 -13.16 -5.02
N LEU A 64 -3.40 -13.52 -3.74
CA LEU A 64 -3.77 -12.62 -2.65
C LEU A 64 -2.84 -11.40 -2.59
N GLY A 65 -1.53 -11.62 -2.69
CA GLY A 65 -0.51 -10.58 -2.73
C GLY A 65 -0.63 -9.66 -3.95
N GLY A 66 -0.96 -10.22 -5.12
CA GLY A 66 -1.24 -9.44 -6.33
C GLY A 66 -2.52 -8.60 -6.21
N PHE A 67 -3.60 -9.19 -5.67
CA PHE A 67 -4.86 -8.48 -5.43
C PHE A 67 -4.69 -7.37 -4.40
N ASN A 68 -3.98 -7.64 -3.31
CA ASN A 68 -3.61 -6.65 -2.31
C ASN A 68 -2.73 -5.56 -2.95
N GLY A 69 -1.69 -5.92 -3.70
CA GLY A 69 -0.85 -4.95 -4.42
C GLY A 69 -1.63 -4.05 -5.36
N PHE A 70 -2.63 -4.59 -6.06
CA PHE A 70 -3.56 -3.81 -6.87
C PHE A 70 -4.39 -2.83 -6.02
N LEU A 71 -4.96 -3.28 -4.90
CA LEU A 71 -5.72 -2.42 -3.97
C LEU A 71 -4.86 -1.40 -3.21
N SER A 72 -3.54 -1.61 -3.15
CA SER A 72 -2.60 -0.65 -2.55
C SER A 72 -2.42 0.61 -3.41
N HIS A 73 -2.81 0.58 -4.69
CA HIS A 73 -2.83 1.76 -5.55
C HIS A 73 -3.85 2.77 -5.02
N GLN A 74 -3.37 3.85 -4.40
CA GLN A 74 -4.22 4.94 -3.93
C GLN A 74 -5.04 5.56 -5.07
N SER A 75 -4.46 5.59 -6.28
CA SER A 75 -5.16 5.98 -7.50
C SER A 75 -6.39 5.12 -7.79
N PHE A 76 -6.42 3.84 -7.41
CA PHE A 76 -7.60 2.98 -7.61
C PHE A 76 -8.68 3.28 -6.57
N VAL A 77 -8.30 3.59 -5.33
CA VAL A 77 -9.26 4.07 -4.32
C VAL A 77 -9.89 5.38 -4.79
N ASP A 78 -9.08 6.32 -5.28
CA ASP A 78 -9.55 7.61 -5.80
C ASP A 78 -10.38 7.46 -7.08
N LEU A 79 -9.96 6.60 -8.03
CA LEU A 79 -10.70 6.31 -9.27
C LEU A 79 -12.01 5.58 -8.99
N PHE A 80 -12.04 4.66 -8.02
CA PHE A 80 -13.24 3.88 -7.71
C PHE A 80 -14.24 4.73 -6.91
N VAL A 81 -13.75 5.58 -5.99
CA VAL A 81 -14.58 6.63 -5.38
C VAL A 81 -15.10 7.55 -6.48
N GLY A 82 -14.26 8.04 -7.38
CA GLY A 82 -14.69 8.84 -8.53
C GLY A 82 -15.71 8.12 -9.41
N PHE A 83 -15.50 6.86 -9.75
CA PHE A 83 -16.33 6.07 -10.65
C PHE A 83 -17.65 5.59 -10.03
N LEU A 84 -17.75 5.44 -8.72
CA LEU A 84 -19.03 5.22 -8.04
C LEU A 84 -19.73 6.56 -7.75
N PHE A 85 -18.97 7.59 -7.38
CA PHE A 85 -19.52 8.88 -6.98
C PHE A 85 -19.99 9.72 -8.16
N LEU A 86 -19.33 9.68 -9.32
CA LEU A 86 -19.77 10.43 -10.52
C LEU A 86 -21.14 9.95 -11.02
N PRO A 87 -21.36 8.64 -11.22
CA PRO A 87 -22.68 8.14 -11.60
C PRO A 87 -23.68 8.37 -10.49
N ILE A 88 -23.34 8.17 -9.21
CA ILE A 88 -24.28 8.50 -8.11
C ILE A 88 -24.64 9.99 -8.13
N LEU A 89 -23.72 10.92 -8.36
CA LEU A 89 -23.99 12.37 -8.47
C LEU A 89 -24.77 12.75 -9.73
N LEU A 90 -24.50 12.10 -10.86
CA LEU A 90 -25.19 12.34 -12.14
C LEU A 90 -26.58 11.71 -12.17
N VAL A 91 -26.74 10.58 -11.47
CA VAL A 91 -27.94 9.76 -11.47
C VAL A 91 -28.83 10.08 -10.26
N LEU A 92 -28.32 10.63 -9.15
CA LEU A 92 -29.15 11.11 -8.01
C LEU A 92 -30.25 12.09 -8.47
N PRO A 93 -29.96 13.10 -9.31
CA PRO A 93 -30.98 14.03 -9.78
C PRO A 93 -32.02 13.35 -10.68
N LEU A 94 -31.60 12.35 -11.47
CA LEU A 94 -32.48 11.57 -12.36
C LEU A 94 -33.33 10.53 -11.62
N LEU A 95 -32.77 9.86 -10.60
CA LEU A 95 -33.45 8.89 -9.75
C LEU A 95 -34.28 9.56 -8.64
N ALA A 96 -33.98 10.80 -8.25
CA ALA A 96 -34.81 11.54 -7.30
C ALA A 96 -36.22 11.81 -7.83
N VAL A 97 -36.44 11.79 -9.15
CA VAL A 97 -37.75 12.11 -9.75
C VAL A 97 -38.78 10.97 -9.57
N PRO A 98 -38.44 9.67 -9.70
CA PRO A 98 -39.38 8.58 -9.42
C PRO A 98 -39.17 7.78 -8.11
N LEU A 99 -37.99 7.82 -7.47
CA LEU A 99 -37.67 6.96 -6.30
C LEU A 99 -38.03 7.52 -4.92
N LEU A 100 -38.67 8.68 -4.84
CA LEU A 100 -39.31 9.13 -3.59
C LEU A 100 -40.41 8.17 -3.09
N ARG A 101 -40.78 7.14 -3.88
CA ARG A 101 -41.80 6.13 -3.53
C ARG A 101 -41.28 4.80 -2.97
N ASP A 102 -40.03 4.39 -3.24
CA ASP A 102 -39.52 3.07 -2.81
C ASP A 102 -38.38 3.22 -1.78
N HIS A 103 -38.72 3.02 -0.50
CA HIS A 103 -37.83 3.19 0.65
C HIS A 103 -36.64 2.20 0.75
N VAL A 104 -36.46 1.30 -0.22
CA VAL A 104 -35.49 0.18 -0.13
C VAL A 104 -34.16 0.46 -0.84
N LEU A 105 -34.15 1.30 -1.89
CA LEU A 105 -32.95 1.50 -2.71
C LEU A 105 -31.88 2.37 -2.02
N MET A 106 -32.31 3.41 -1.29
CA MET A 106 -31.40 4.31 -0.58
C MET A 106 -30.61 3.64 0.55
N PRO A 107 -31.23 2.85 1.44
CA PRO A 107 -30.51 2.10 2.48
C PRO A 107 -29.46 1.14 1.91
N LEU A 108 -29.77 0.45 0.80
CA LEU A 108 -28.84 -0.48 0.16
C LEU A 108 -27.62 0.24 -0.42
N LEU A 109 -27.82 1.40 -1.07
CA LEU A 109 -26.74 2.23 -1.58
C LEU A 109 -25.84 2.77 -0.46
N MET A 110 -26.43 3.23 0.65
CA MET A 110 -25.66 3.66 1.83
C MET A 110 -24.88 2.50 2.46
N LEU A 111 -25.45 1.30 2.52
CA LEU A 111 -24.77 0.11 3.03
C LEU A 111 -23.54 -0.24 2.17
N LEU A 112 -23.70 -0.26 0.85
CA LEU A 112 -22.59 -0.51 -0.10
C LEU A 112 -21.52 0.58 -0.02
N TRP A 113 -21.95 1.84 0.12
CA TRP A 113 -21.07 3.00 0.29
C TRP A 113 -20.21 2.88 1.55
N CYS A 114 -20.79 2.44 2.67
CA CYS A 114 -20.07 2.25 3.92
C CYS A 114 -19.21 0.98 3.93
N ALA A 115 -19.68 -0.10 3.29
CA ALA A 115 -18.97 -1.38 3.26
C ALA A 115 -17.66 -1.32 2.46
N TYR A 116 -17.62 -0.53 1.38
CA TYR A 116 -16.45 -0.41 0.51
C TYR A 116 -15.19 0.15 1.20
N PRO A 117 -15.18 1.36 1.80
CA PRO A 117 -13.99 1.89 2.47
C PRO A 117 -13.57 0.99 3.64
N PHE A 118 -14.53 0.34 4.30
CA PHE A 118 -14.24 -0.63 5.36
C PHE A 118 -13.54 -1.87 4.81
N ALA A 119 -14.00 -2.43 3.68
CA ALA A 119 -13.36 -3.56 3.01
C ALA A 119 -11.96 -3.20 2.52
N VAL A 120 -11.78 -2.03 1.89
CA VAL A 120 -10.46 -1.55 1.44
C VAL A 120 -9.51 -1.35 2.63
N PHE A 121 -9.98 -0.73 3.71
CA PHE A 121 -9.21 -0.53 4.93
C PHE A 121 -8.81 -1.87 5.55
N PHE A 122 -9.75 -2.81 5.65
CA PHE A 122 -9.51 -4.15 6.18
C PHE A 122 -8.50 -4.94 5.34
N MET A 123 -8.61 -4.86 4.01
CA MET A 123 -7.66 -5.51 3.10
C MET A 123 -6.26 -4.89 3.19
N LYS A 124 -6.15 -3.56 3.27
CA LYS A 124 -4.87 -2.89 3.55
C LYS A 124 -4.31 -3.31 4.91
N MET A 125 -5.17 -3.46 5.92
CA MET A 125 -4.81 -3.97 7.26
C MET A 125 -4.37 -5.43 7.28
N ARG A 126 -4.60 -6.21 6.22
CA ARG A 126 -4.18 -7.61 6.08
C ARG A 126 -2.88 -7.79 5.28
N MET A 127 -2.32 -6.73 4.72
CA MET A 127 -1.04 -6.80 4.00
C MET A 127 0.12 -7.04 4.95
N PRO A 128 0.98 -8.05 4.71
CA PRO A 128 2.07 -8.39 5.61
C PRO A 128 3.23 -7.39 5.55
N VAL A 129 3.42 -6.74 4.40
CA VAL A 129 4.46 -5.73 4.15
C VAL A 129 3.78 -4.50 3.56
N ARG A 130 4.06 -3.34 4.14
CA ARG A 130 3.47 -2.06 3.72
C ARG A 130 4.53 -0.98 3.75
N VAL A 131 4.44 -0.02 2.83
CA VAL A 131 5.18 1.23 2.97
C VAL A 131 4.32 2.17 3.82
N VAL A 132 4.84 2.53 4.99
CA VAL A 132 4.13 3.35 6.00
C VAL A 132 4.36 4.83 5.75
N ALA A 133 5.61 5.19 5.46
CA ALA A 133 6.02 6.56 5.17
C ALA A 133 7.14 6.52 4.14
N CYS A 134 7.22 7.56 3.31
CA CYS A 134 8.31 7.71 2.36
C CYS A 134 8.69 9.18 2.24
N ASP A 135 9.99 9.44 2.41
CA ASP A 135 10.62 10.74 2.20
C ASP A 135 11.46 10.71 0.91
N GLN A 136 12.23 11.76 0.66
CA GLN A 136 13.12 11.83 -0.50
C GLN A 136 14.28 10.83 -0.42
N THR A 137 14.80 10.56 0.79
CA THR A 137 15.98 9.72 1.00
C THR A 137 15.68 8.39 1.67
N THR A 138 14.60 8.30 2.45
CA THR A 138 14.27 7.11 3.24
C THR A 138 12.86 6.62 2.97
N ALA A 139 12.64 5.32 3.18
CA ALA A 139 11.32 4.70 3.21
C ALA A 139 11.18 3.89 4.51
N SER A 140 10.00 3.98 5.12
CA SER A 140 9.64 3.18 6.30
C SER A 140 8.76 2.02 5.84
N ILE A 141 9.26 0.80 5.99
CA ILE A 141 8.53 -0.43 5.67
C ILE A 141 7.99 -1.01 6.98
N GLY A 142 6.68 -1.19 7.05
CA GLY A 142 5.96 -1.83 8.16
C GLY A 142 5.68 -3.31 7.87
N PHE A 143 5.81 -4.12 8.91
CA PHE A 143 5.65 -5.58 8.87
C PHE A 143 4.56 -6.04 9.84
N SER A 144 3.65 -6.90 9.38
CA SER A 144 2.64 -7.50 10.26
C SER A 144 3.24 -8.54 11.21
N SER A 145 4.29 -9.25 10.79
CA SER A 145 5.05 -10.18 11.64
C SER A 145 6.34 -9.53 12.11
N ASP A 146 6.52 -9.44 13.43
CA ASP A 146 7.70 -8.82 14.03
C ASP A 146 8.97 -9.64 13.77
N ASP A 147 8.88 -10.97 13.74
CA ASP A 147 10.00 -11.85 13.40
C ASP A 147 10.47 -11.68 11.95
N TYR A 148 9.52 -11.54 11.03
CA TYR A 148 9.85 -11.29 9.63
C TYR A 148 10.51 -9.92 9.45
N GLY A 149 10.00 -8.90 10.14
CA GLY A 149 10.58 -7.55 10.16
C GLY A 149 12.00 -7.53 10.74
N ARG A 150 12.26 -8.32 11.79
CA ARG A 150 13.59 -8.45 12.39
C ARG A 150 14.61 -9.07 11.44
N ARG A 151 14.25 -10.20 10.80
CA ARG A 151 15.10 -10.84 9.78
C ARG A 151 15.36 -9.91 8.60
N PHE A 152 14.34 -9.17 8.16
CA PHE A 152 14.52 -8.16 7.12
C PHE A 152 15.50 -7.07 7.55
N ARG A 153 15.40 -6.57 8.79
CA ARG A 153 16.36 -5.58 9.33
C ARG A 153 17.78 -6.15 9.32
N GLU A 154 17.99 -7.34 9.85
CA GLU A 154 19.31 -8.00 9.92
C GLU A 154 19.95 -8.13 8.53
N LEU A 155 19.18 -8.46 7.51
CA LEU A 155 19.65 -8.57 6.12
C LEU A 155 20.00 -7.23 5.46
N ASN A 156 19.43 -6.12 5.95
CA ASN A 156 19.57 -4.79 5.34
C ASN A 156 20.27 -3.77 6.24
N GLN A 157 20.83 -4.20 7.38
CA GLN A 157 21.61 -3.31 8.22
C GLN A 157 22.77 -2.73 7.40
N PRO A 158 22.99 -1.40 7.45
CA PRO A 158 24.19 -0.83 6.87
C PRO A 158 25.37 -1.46 7.62
N VAL A 159 26.16 -2.27 6.91
CA VAL A 159 27.44 -2.72 7.44
C VAL A 159 28.21 -1.45 7.75
N GLU A 160 28.38 -1.12 9.03
CA GLU A 160 29.38 -0.15 9.46
C GLU A 160 30.70 -0.69 8.92
N ARG A 161 31.11 -0.23 7.74
CA ARG A 161 32.48 -0.42 7.28
C ARG A 161 33.31 0.38 8.26
N LYS A 162 33.80 -0.30 9.30
CA LYS A 162 34.93 0.18 10.09
C LYS A 162 36.07 0.33 9.11
N PHE A 163 36.21 1.52 8.53
CA PHE A 163 37.43 1.88 7.84
C PHE A 163 38.54 1.74 8.88
N PRO A 164 39.57 0.92 8.65
CA PRO A 164 40.72 0.90 9.55
C PRO A 164 41.24 2.34 9.64
N PRO A 165 41.63 2.81 10.84
CA PRO A 165 42.19 4.15 10.98
C PRO A 165 43.36 4.26 10.01
N PHE A 166 43.35 5.29 9.16
CA PHE A 166 44.46 5.63 8.30
C PHE A 166 45.73 5.70 9.17
N GLN A 167 46.62 4.72 9.03
CA GLN A 167 47.98 4.86 9.52
C GLN A 167 48.63 5.94 8.65
N LYS A 168 48.88 7.11 9.25
CA LYS A 168 49.77 8.10 8.66
C LYS A 168 51.16 7.46 8.60
N LEU A 169 51.63 7.23 7.37
CA LEU A 169 53.05 7.00 7.07
C LEU A 169 53.83 8.29 7.30
#